data_AF-A0AAU0QB53-F1
#
_entry.id   AF-A0AAU0QB53-F1
#
_cell.length_a   1.000
_cell.length_b   1.000
_cell.length_c   1.000
_cell.angle_alpha   90.00
_cell.angle_beta   90.00
_cell.angle_gamma   90.00
#
_symmetry.space_group_name_H-M   'P 1'
#
loop_
_entity.id
_entity.type
_entity.pdbx_description
1 polymer ?
#
loop_
_entity_poly.entity_id
_entity_poly.type
_entity_poly.pdbx_seq_one_letter_code
_entity_poly.pdbx_strand_id
1 'polypeptide(L)'
;MALWPFGKKDKDTPKEEEQAGNSVAASSNNPEVQHVPASTEATPNDDSAEQEGLSTSWHDAINGDTGPFDGDSVNIEDFDFSDFAGGILNLGSLKLPLPSESQVQVEMGEQGPRMLHVVTRYGRITPVAFAAPRTGSQWRQAVTEIVDQMRGDGLEPEVEDGPWGREVVTRGSAGVIRLIGVDGPRWMLRFTLAGPLEAADDLATLGRELAARTFVYRGEQPILAGNSLPVALPKQLVDQVNQAMKQRAEQENQ
;
A
#
# COMPACT_ATOMS: atom_id res chain seq x y z
N MET A 1 7.05 -18.96 8.68
CA MET A 1 7.13 -19.54 7.32
C MET A 1 5.75 -20.02 6.93
N ALA A 2 5.17 -19.44 5.88
CA ALA A 2 3.93 -19.91 5.25
C ALA A 2 4.18 -19.91 3.74
N LEU A 3 4.11 -21.08 3.11
CA LEU A 3 4.24 -21.22 1.66
C LEU A 3 2.84 -21.17 1.03
N TRP A 4 2.68 -20.40 -0.04
CA TRP A 4 1.45 -20.34 -0.84
C TRP A 4 1.77 -20.83 -2.26
N PRO A 5 1.21 -21.95 -2.77
CA PRO A 5 1.73 -22.58 -3.99
C PRO A 5 0.72 -22.72 -5.13
N PHE A 6 0.65 -21.74 -6.05
CA PHE A 6 0.02 -21.92 -7.37
C PHE A 6 0.82 -21.24 -8.47
N GLY A 7 0.98 -21.91 -9.61
CA GLY A 7 1.68 -21.39 -10.78
C GLY A 7 1.11 -21.95 -12.08
N LYS A 8 1.26 -21.22 -13.19
CA LYS A 8 0.73 -21.59 -14.52
C LYS A 8 1.78 -21.37 -15.61
N LYS A 9 1.91 -22.40 -16.46
CA LYS A 9 2.88 -22.58 -17.56
C LYS A 9 3.06 -21.39 -18.51
N ASP A 10 4.31 -21.17 -18.87
CA ASP A 10 4.77 -20.41 -20.04
C ASP A 10 4.42 -21.06 -21.40
N LYS A 11 4.63 -20.29 -22.48
CA LYS A 11 4.83 -20.79 -23.83
C LYS A 11 5.71 -19.87 -24.68
N ASP A 12 6.30 -20.46 -25.72
CA ASP A 12 7.49 -20.00 -26.44
C ASP A 12 7.35 -18.80 -27.42
N THR A 13 8.44 -18.01 -27.48
CA THR A 13 9.30 -17.52 -28.62
C THR A 13 8.76 -17.56 -30.09
N PRO A 14 9.31 -16.77 -31.08
CA PRO A 14 10.71 -16.32 -31.22
C PRO A 14 10.98 -14.91 -31.85
N LYS A 15 12.24 -14.72 -32.28
CA LYS A 15 12.94 -13.49 -32.73
C LYS A 15 12.79 -13.10 -34.22
N GLU A 16 13.17 -11.86 -34.54
CA GLU A 16 13.91 -11.37 -35.75
C GLU A 16 14.74 -10.11 -35.33
N GLU A 17 16.01 -9.78 -35.65
CA GLU A 17 17.25 -10.47 -36.09
C GLU A 17 18.01 -9.92 -37.36
N GLU A 18 18.01 -8.58 -37.61
CA GLU A 18 18.91 -7.88 -38.58
C GLU A 18 20.21 -7.35 -37.91
N GLN A 19 21.42 -7.78 -38.30
CA GLN A 19 22.27 -7.31 -39.43
C GLN A 19 22.73 -5.84 -39.31
N ALA A 20 23.97 -5.53 -38.91
CA ALA A 20 25.32 -5.80 -39.47
C ALA A 20 25.80 -4.75 -40.51
N GLY A 21 26.83 -3.99 -40.15
CA GLY A 21 27.53 -3.03 -41.02
C GLY A 21 28.88 -2.62 -40.42
N ASN A 22 29.97 -2.67 -41.20
CA ASN A 22 31.35 -2.66 -40.69
C ASN A 22 32.24 -1.59 -41.35
N SER A 23 33.35 -1.27 -40.67
CA SER A 23 34.71 -1.03 -41.19
C SER A 23 35.34 0.39 -41.14
N VAL A 24 36.61 0.41 -40.65
CA VAL A 24 37.78 1.30 -40.95
C VAL A 24 37.66 2.84 -40.76
N ALA A 25 38.71 3.64 -40.43
CA ALA A 25 40.12 3.49 -39.96
C ALA A 25 40.69 4.93 -39.68
N ALA A 26 41.86 5.22 -39.07
CA ALA A 26 42.79 4.59 -38.10
C ALA A 26 43.93 5.61 -37.75
N SER A 27 44.92 5.25 -36.93
CA SER A 27 46.11 6.06 -36.46
C SER A 27 45.79 7.05 -35.31
N SER A 28 46.63 7.33 -34.29
CA SER A 28 47.95 6.85 -33.79
C SER A 28 48.21 7.52 -32.40
N ASN A 29 49.18 7.22 -31.51
CA ASN A 29 50.32 6.29 -31.37
C ASN A 29 50.60 6.07 -29.84
N ASN A 30 51.15 4.94 -29.36
CA ASN A 30 52.58 4.57 -29.14
C ASN A 30 53.36 5.41 -28.08
N PRO A 31 54.30 4.88 -27.23
CA PRO A 31 54.87 3.51 -27.07
C PRO A 31 54.37 2.74 -25.80
N GLU A 32 54.49 1.40 -25.62
CA GLU A 32 55.68 0.50 -25.41
C GLU A 32 56.29 0.64 -23.98
N VAL A 33 56.77 -0.37 -23.20
CA VAL A 33 57.58 -1.57 -23.54
C VAL A 33 57.49 -2.76 -22.50
N GLN A 34 57.35 -4.00 -23.02
CA GLN A 34 57.82 -5.35 -22.55
C GLN A 34 57.33 -6.18 -21.31
N HIS A 35 57.15 -7.47 -21.64
CA HIS A 35 57.48 -8.75 -20.95
C HIS A 35 56.61 -9.43 -19.86
N VAL A 36 56.32 -10.71 -20.14
CA VAL A 36 55.79 -11.78 -19.27
C VAL A 36 56.88 -12.80 -18.92
N PRO A 37 56.67 -13.67 -17.90
CA PRO A 37 56.20 -15.03 -18.24
C PRO A 37 55.06 -15.58 -17.35
N ALA A 38 54.43 -16.66 -17.80
CA ALA A 38 53.51 -17.50 -17.02
C ALA A 38 54.28 -18.55 -16.17
N SER A 39 53.71 -19.36 -15.28
CA SER A 39 52.31 -19.71 -15.01
C SER A 39 52.12 -20.10 -13.53
N THR A 40 50.89 -20.08 -13.01
CA THR A 40 50.37 -21.04 -11.99
C THR A 40 48.84 -20.94 -11.96
N GLU A 41 48.15 -22.09 -11.95
CA GLU A 41 46.70 -22.15 -11.73
C GLU A 41 46.39 -22.12 -10.23
N ALA A 42 45.45 -21.27 -9.82
CA ALA A 42 44.79 -21.35 -8.52
C ALA A 42 43.34 -20.87 -8.68
N THR A 43 42.39 -21.63 -8.14
CA THR A 43 40.95 -21.40 -8.30
C THR A 43 40.51 -20.12 -7.57
N PRO A 44 39.77 -19.20 -8.23
CA PRO A 44 38.90 -18.28 -7.51
C PRO A 44 37.82 -19.10 -6.80
N ASN A 45 37.57 -18.82 -5.52
CA ASN A 45 36.40 -19.37 -4.85
C ASN A 45 35.13 -18.80 -5.50
N ASP A 46 34.15 -19.67 -5.73
CA ASP A 46 32.77 -19.23 -5.93
C ASP A 46 32.20 -18.83 -4.57
N ASP A 47 32.36 -17.56 -4.23
CA ASP A 47 31.72 -16.90 -3.08
C ASP A 47 30.64 -15.94 -3.60
N SER A 48 29.86 -16.43 -4.59
CA SER A 48 28.65 -15.80 -5.09
C SER A 48 27.54 -15.89 -4.04
N ALA A 49 27.72 -15.17 -2.93
CA ALA A 49 26.74 -15.09 -1.86
C ALA A 49 25.42 -14.58 -2.44
N GLU A 50 24.46 -15.49 -2.60
CA GLU A 50 23.14 -15.23 -3.16
C GLU A 50 22.38 -14.25 -2.25
N GLN A 51 22.54 -12.95 -2.53
CA GLN A 51 21.57 -11.96 -2.09
C GLN A 51 20.27 -12.26 -2.82
N GLU A 52 19.40 -13.05 -2.18
CA GLU A 52 18.00 -13.20 -2.57
C GLU A 52 17.38 -11.80 -2.61
N GLY A 53 17.37 -11.21 -3.79
CA GLY A 53 16.90 -9.85 -4.02
C GLY A 53 15.40 -9.82 -3.79
N LEU A 54 15.00 -9.46 -2.57
CA LEU A 54 13.61 -9.23 -2.15
C LEU A 54 12.88 -8.50 -3.28
N SER A 55 12.01 -9.24 -3.97
CA SER A 55 11.40 -8.75 -5.19
C SER A 55 10.57 -7.52 -4.84
N THR A 56 11.01 -6.34 -5.30
CA THR A 56 10.23 -5.10 -5.26
C THR A 56 9.13 -5.17 -6.33
N SER A 57 8.28 -6.20 -6.19
CA SER A 57 7.12 -6.45 -7.01
C SER A 57 6.23 -5.22 -6.97
N TRP A 58 5.92 -4.68 -8.14
CA TRP A 58 4.97 -3.59 -8.21
C TRP A 58 3.58 -4.14 -7.89
N HIS A 59 2.82 -3.39 -7.10
CA HIS A 59 1.47 -3.78 -6.75
C HIS A 59 0.56 -3.82 -7.98
N ASP A 60 0.06 -5.00 -8.34
CA ASP A 60 -0.95 -5.16 -9.39
C ASP A 60 -2.34 -5.28 -8.76
N ALA A 61 -3.03 -4.14 -8.67
CA ALA A 61 -4.37 -4.04 -8.13
C ALA A 61 -5.47 -4.67 -9.01
N ILE A 62 -5.14 -5.18 -10.21
CA ILE A 62 -6.10 -5.77 -11.16
C ILE A 62 -5.90 -7.30 -11.29
N ASN A 63 -4.65 -7.75 -11.44
CA ASN A 63 -4.32 -9.16 -11.72
C ASN A 63 -3.55 -9.85 -10.59
N GLY A 64 -3.16 -9.15 -9.52
CA GLY A 64 -2.45 -9.74 -8.38
C GLY A 64 -3.35 -10.58 -7.48
N ASP A 65 -2.79 -11.60 -6.82
CA ASP A 65 -3.51 -12.46 -5.87
C ASP A 65 -3.82 -11.80 -4.51
N THR A 66 -3.49 -10.52 -4.33
CA THR A 66 -3.64 -9.78 -3.07
C THR A 66 -3.85 -8.30 -3.36
N GLY A 67 -4.81 -7.67 -2.67
CA GLY A 67 -5.15 -6.26 -2.84
C GLY A 67 -4.18 -5.31 -2.12
N PRO A 68 -4.54 -4.02 -1.94
CA PRO A 68 -5.83 -3.42 -2.29
C PRO A 68 -6.16 -3.49 -3.78
N PHE A 69 -7.40 -3.85 -4.11
CA PHE A 69 -7.85 -4.08 -5.48
C PHE A 69 -8.46 -2.81 -6.11
N ASP A 70 -8.35 -2.71 -7.43
CA ASP A 70 -9.05 -1.72 -8.24
C ASP A 70 -10.50 -2.17 -8.45
N GLY A 71 -11.43 -1.63 -7.67
CA GLY A 71 -12.84 -2.04 -7.68
C GLY A 71 -13.60 -1.63 -8.94
N ASP A 72 -13.06 -0.73 -9.76
CA ASP A 72 -13.61 -0.41 -11.08
C ASP A 72 -13.25 -1.50 -12.12
N SER A 73 -12.24 -2.33 -11.83
CA SER A 73 -11.75 -3.42 -12.70
C SER A 73 -12.00 -4.83 -12.15
N VAL A 74 -12.05 -5.00 -10.82
CA VAL A 74 -12.13 -6.30 -10.12
C VAL A 74 -13.41 -6.38 -9.29
N ASN A 75 -14.21 -7.42 -9.51
CA ASN A 75 -15.46 -7.61 -8.78
C ASN A 75 -15.21 -8.16 -7.36
N ILE A 76 -15.65 -7.42 -6.35
CA ILE A 76 -15.55 -7.85 -4.93
C ILE A 76 -16.43 -9.08 -4.62
N GLU A 77 -17.46 -9.36 -5.41
CA GLU A 77 -18.36 -10.51 -5.17
C GLU A 77 -17.74 -11.84 -5.62
N ASP A 78 -16.60 -11.81 -6.31
CA ASP A 78 -15.81 -13.00 -6.69
C ASP A 78 -14.94 -13.52 -5.53
N PHE A 79 -14.94 -12.85 -4.38
CA PHE A 79 -14.10 -13.10 -3.21
C PHE A 79 -14.93 -13.50 -1.98
N ASP A 80 -14.44 -14.50 -1.23
CA ASP A 80 -14.94 -14.82 0.12
C ASP A 80 -14.08 -14.10 1.18
N PHE A 81 -14.73 -13.55 2.19
CA PHE A 81 -14.09 -12.89 3.35
C PHE A 81 -14.63 -13.43 4.68
N SER A 82 -15.35 -14.55 4.69
CA SER A 82 -15.98 -15.13 5.89
C SER A 82 -14.97 -15.69 6.91
N ASP A 83 -13.70 -15.81 6.53
CA ASP A 83 -12.54 -16.06 7.39
C ASP A 83 -12.21 -14.87 8.31
N PHE A 84 -12.46 -13.64 7.82
CA PHE A 84 -11.91 -12.40 8.34
C PHE A 84 -13.01 -11.44 8.84
N ALA A 85 -14.09 -11.31 8.07
CA ALA A 85 -15.04 -10.23 8.17
C ALA A 85 -16.49 -10.66 8.40
N GLY A 86 -17.14 -10.01 9.36
CA GLY A 86 -18.59 -10.14 9.59
C GLY A 86 -19.46 -9.41 8.56
N GLY A 87 -18.85 -8.64 7.65
CA GLY A 87 -19.55 -7.93 6.57
C GLY A 87 -18.68 -6.91 5.83
N ILE A 88 -19.16 -6.45 4.67
CA ILE A 88 -18.46 -5.46 3.84
C ILE A 88 -19.10 -4.08 4.02
N LEU A 89 -18.31 -3.13 4.50
CA LEU A 89 -18.69 -1.72 4.57
C LEU A 89 -18.43 -1.05 3.22
N ASN A 90 -19.50 -0.61 2.55
CA ASN A 90 -19.43 0.16 1.32
C ASN A 90 -19.46 1.68 1.61
N LEU A 91 -18.47 2.40 1.12
CA LEU A 91 -18.26 3.84 1.30
C LEU A 91 -18.32 4.62 -0.03
N GLY A 92 -18.80 4.00 -1.10
CA GLY A 92 -18.76 4.56 -2.45
C GLY A 92 -17.38 4.40 -3.09
N SER A 93 -16.39 5.17 -2.63
CA SER A 93 -15.00 5.10 -3.13
C SER A 93 -14.15 3.99 -2.52
N LEU A 94 -14.66 3.32 -1.48
CA LEU A 94 -14.03 2.18 -0.83
C LEU A 94 -15.07 1.10 -0.52
N LYS A 95 -14.67 -0.17 -0.63
CA LYS A 95 -15.34 -1.28 0.05
C LYS A 95 -14.34 -1.97 0.97
N LEU A 96 -14.73 -2.12 2.24
CA LEU A 96 -13.89 -2.60 3.34
C LEU A 96 -14.55 -3.84 3.99
N PRO A 97 -14.05 -5.07 3.76
CA PRO A 97 -14.42 -6.22 4.57
C PRO A 97 -13.96 -5.98 6.01
N LEU A 98 -14.89 -5.66 6.92
CA LEU A 98 -14.55 -5.21 8.28
C LEU A 98 -14.12 -6.40 9.16
N PRO A 99 -12.97 -6.34 9.85
CA PRO A 99 -12.55 -7.42 10.75
C PRO A 99 -13.64 -7.77 11.76
N SER A 100 -13.82 -9.07 12.02
CA SER A 100 -14.95 -9.56 12.83
C SER A 100 -15.01 -9.00 14.26
N GLU A 101 -13.86 -8.65 14.85
CA GLU A 101 -13.77 -7.94 16.15
C GLU A 101 -13.48 -6.43 15.96
N SER A 102 -14.26 -5.75 15.12
CA SER A 102 -14.14 -4.30 14.90
C SER A 102 -15.46 -3.52 15.00
N GLN A 103 -15.32 -2.21 15.22
CA GLN A 103 -16.42 -1.24 15.27
C GLN A 103 -16.13 -0.08 14.32
N VAL A 104 -17.18 0.53 13.77
CA VAL A 104 -17.05 1.70 12.88
C VAL A 104 -17.35 2.97 13.68
N GLN A 105 -16.40 3.90 13.69
CA GLN A 105 -16.61 5.28 14.16
C GLN A 105 -16.52 6.25 12.98
N VAL A 106 -17.36 7.28 13.00
CA VAL A 106 -17.48 8.30 11.95
C VAL A 106 -17.27 9.68 12.57
N GLU A 107 -16.34 10.46 12.02
CA GLU A 107 -16.25 11.89 12.31
C GLU A 107 -17.15 12.65 11.32
N MET A 108 -18.09 13.43 11.84
CA MET A 108 -19.00 14.26 11.03
C MET A 108 -18.41 15.67 10.85
N GLY A 109 -18.42 16.17 9.62
CA GLY A 109 -18.20 17.57 9.28
C GLY A 109 -19.50 18.28 8.86
N GLU A 110 -19.41 19.57 8.56
CA GLU A 110 -20.55 20.44 8.23
C GLU A 110 -21.38 19.96 7.02
N GLN A 111 -20.73 19.28 6.07
CA GLN A 111 -21.36 18.75 4.85
C GLN A 111 -21.69 17.25 4.93
N GLY A 112 -21.56 16.64 6.12
CA GLY A 112 -21.78 15.21 6.34
C GLY A 112 -20.51 14.46 6.78
N PRO A 113 -20.45 13.13 6.63
CA PRO A 113 -19.35 12.31 7.13
C PRO A 113 -18.01 12.69 6.49
N ARG A 114 -17.00 12.98 7.33
CA ARG A 114 -15.69 13.51 6.93
C ARG A 114 -14.57 12.46 7.02
N MET A 115 -14.56 11.66 8.08
CA MET A 115 -13.54 10.64 8.34
C MET A 115 -14.19 9.37 8.87
N LEU A 116 -13.55 8.23 8.61
CA LEU A 116 -13.98 6.94 9.11
C LEU A 116 -12.84 6.21 9.79
N HIS A 117 -13.16 5.55 10.90
CA HIS A 117 -12.22 4.76 11.68
C HIS A 117 -12.78 3.36 11.93
N VAL A 118 -12.00 2.35 11.59
CA VAL A 118 -12.22 0.97 12.04
C VAL A 118 -11.47 0.82 13.36
N VAL A 119 -12.22 0.72 14.45
CA VAL A 119 -11.70 0.55 15.81
C VAL A 119 -11.65 -0.94 16.14
N THR A 120 -10.52 -1.39 16.66
CA THR A 120 -10.21 -2.80 16.92
C THR A 120 -9.61 -2.93 18.32
N ARG A 121 -9.48 -4.16 18.84
CA ARG A 121 -8.80 -4.43 20.13
C ARG A 121 -7.34 -3.97 20.18
N TYR A 122 -6.71 -3.74 19.03
CA TYR A 122 -5.31 -3.33 18.89
C TYR A 122 -5.12 -1.82 18.67
N GLY A 123 -6.20 -1.08 18.44
CA GLY A 123 -6.16 0.34 18.08
C GLY A 123 -7.07 0.69 16.91
N ARG A 124 -6.80 1.85 16.31
CA ARG A 124 -7.66 2.52 15.33
C ARG A 124 -7.00 2.53 13.95
N ILE A 125 -7.73 2.07 12.94
CA ILE A 125 -7.32 2.04 11.53
C ILE A 125 -8.15 3.08 10.77
N THR A 126 -7.50 3.99 10.04
CA THR A 126 -8.15 5.10 9.34
C THR A 126 -7.82 5.00 7.83
N PRO A 127 -8.71 4.39 7.02
CA PRO A 127 -8.53 4.25 5.58
C PRO A 127 -8.98 5.52 4.84
N VAL A 128 -8.12 6.05 3.95
CA VAL A 128 -8.45 7.17 3.05
C VAL A 128 -7.92 6.89 1.66
N ALA A 129 -8.80 6.92 0.66
CA ALA A 129 -8.41 6.88 -0.74
C ALA A 129 -8.26 8.30 -1.31
N PHE A 130 -7.30 8.48 -2.21
CA PHE A 130 -6.98 9.71 -2.91
C PHE A 130 -7.00 9.47 -4.42
N ALA A 131 -7.31 10.50 -5.21
CA ALA A 131 -7.03 10.47 -6.64
C ALA A 131 -5.52 10.61 -6.89
N ALA A 132 -4.97 9.81 -7.79
CA ALA A 132 -3.55 9.84 -8.16
C ALA A 132 -3.38 10.11 -9.68
N PRO A 133 -2.18 10.50 -10.13
CA PRO A 133 -1.86 10.60 -11.55
C PRO A 133 -1.95 9.23 -12.26
N ARG A 134 -1.84 9.22 -13.60
CA ARG A 134 -1.76 7.95 -14.37
C ARG A 134 -0.37 7.28 -14.30
N THR A 135 0.64 7.97 -13.78
CA THR A 135 2.06 7.62 -13.88
C THR A 135 2.84 8.16 -12.69
N GLY A 136 3.81 7.38 -12.21
CA GLY A 136 4.52 7.68 -10.97
C GLY A 136 3.82 7.11 -9.74
N SER A 137 4.50 7.17 -8.60
CA SER A 137 3.99 6.70 -7.30
C SER A 137 3.73 7.91 -6.43
N GLN A 138 2.46 8.18 -6.13
CA GLN A 138 2.05 9.28 -5.26
C GLN A 138 2.41 8.96 -3.81
N TRP A 139 2.26 7.70 -3.40
CA TRP A 139 2.68 7.28 -2.05
C TRP A 139 4.18 7.49 -1.82
N ARG A 140 5.05 7.14 -2.78
CA ARG A 140 6.51 7.33 -2.65
C ARG A 140 6.90 8.80 -2.47
N GLN A 141 6.15 9.74 -3.04
CA GLN A 141 6.33 11.18 -2.84
C GLN A 141 5.82 11.60 -1.45
N ALA A 142 4.57 11.23 -1.12
CA ALA A 142 3.94 11.54 0.15
C ALA A 142 4.72 11.03 1.37
N VAL A 143 5.40 9.88 1.28
CA VAL A 143 6.29 9.37 2.35
C VAL A 143 7.33 10.41 2.78
N THR A 144 7.94 11.14 1.84
CA THR A 144 8.95 12.16 2.18
C THR A 144 8.30 13.36 2.88
N GLU A 145 7.19 13.86 2.35
CA GLU A 145 6.44 14.99 2.92
C GLU A 145 5.91 14.67 4.33
N ILE A 146 5.40 13.45 4.54
CA ILE A 146 4.90 12.96 5.83
C ILE A 146 6.03 12.84 6.86
N VAL A 147 7.18 12.29 6.46
CA VAL A 147 8.35 12.15 7.33
C VAL A 147 8.89 13.51 7.77
N ASP A 148 8.99 14.47 6.86
CA ASP A 148 9.48 15.81 7.19
C ASP A 148 8.44 16.63 7.98
N GLN A 149 7.13 16.42 7.74
CA GLN A 149 6.08 16.99 8.61
C GLN A 149 6.16 16.41 10.03
N MET A 150 6.23 15.08 10.18
CA MET A 150 6.32 14.43 11.50
C MET A 150 7.55 14.89 12.30
N ARG A 151 8.69 15.11 11.64
CA ARG A 151 9.88 15.74 12.26
C ARG A 151 9.62 17.18 12.70
N GLY A 152 8.91 17.95 11.88
CA GLY A 152 8.47 19.32 12.23
C GLY A 152 7.50 19.35 13.42
N ASP A 153 6.64 18.34 13.55
CA ASP A 153 5.73 18.11 14.67
C ASP A 153 6.45 17.55 15.92
N GLY A 154 7.77 17.39 15.89
CA GLY A 154 8.60 16.94 17.01
C GLY A 154 8.59 15.43 17.27
N LEU A 155 8.14 14.63 16.30
CA LEU A 155 8.14 13.18 16.35
C LEU A 155 9.42 12.60 15.73
N GLU A 156 9.70 11.33 16.02
CA GLU A 156 10.80 10.56 15.44
C GLU A 156 10.23 9.52 14.45
N PRO A 157 10.03 9.89 13.17
CA PRO A 157 9.55 8.98 12.14
C PRO A 157 10.69 8.15 11.52
N GLU A 158 10.52 6.85 11.60
CA GLU A 158 11.26 5.81 10.89
C GLU A 158 10.55 5.46 9.57
N VAL A 159 11.28 4.89 8.62
CA VAL A 159 10.71 4.34 7.38
C VAL A 159 11.08 2.87 7.32
N GLU A 160 10.07 2.02 7.27
CA GLU A 160 10.19 0.55 7.23
C GLU A 160 9.71 0.03 5.87
N ASP A 161 10.16 -1.14 5.46
CA ASP A 161 9.60 -1.82 4.28
C ASP A 161 8.38 -2.67 4.67
N GLY A 162 7.29 -2.53 3.92
CA GLY A 162 6.06 -3.31 4.04
C GLY A 162 5.65 -3.96 2.71
N PRO A 163 4.50 -4.66 2.66
CA PRO A 163 4.11 -5.48 1.51
C PRO A 163 3.98 -4.72 0.18
N TRP A 164 3.67 -3.42 0.24
CA TRP A 164 3.54 -2.54 -0.93
C TRP A 164 4.69 -1.52 -1.03
N GLY A 165 5.81 -1.80 -0.37
CA GLY A 165 6.95 -0.91 -0.21
C GLY A 165 6.88 -0.09 1.08
N ARG A 166 7.49 1.10 1.06
CA ARG A 166 7.79 1.90 2.26
C ARG A 166 6.54 2.25 3.09
N GLU A 167 6.59 1.99 4.38
CA GLU A 167 5.65 2.46 5.40
C GLU A 167 6.35 3.49 6.30
N VAL A 168 5.61 4.47 6.82
CA VAL A 168 6.15 5.45 7.79
C VAL A 168 5.69 5.06 9.18
N VAL A 169 6.60 5.01 10.16
CA VAL A 169 6.30 4.59 11.53
C VAL A 169 6.88 5.58 12.51
N THR A 170 6.13 5.96 13.53
CA THR A 170 6.65 6.74 14.66
C THR A 170 6.15 6.12 15.96
N ARG A 171 7.05 6.05 16.95
CA ARG A 171 6.85 5.37 18.24
C ARG A 171 7.18 6.37 19.35
N GLY A 172 6.32 6.49 20.36
CA GLY A 172 6.55 7.44 21.45
C GLY A 172 5.61 7.26 22.63
N SER A 173 5.65 8.20 23.58
CA SER A 173 4.82 8.17 24.79
C SER A 173 3.31 8.22 24.53
N ALA A 174 2.88 8.66 23.35
CA ALA A 174 1.49 8.67 22.90
C ALA A 174 1.04 7.36 22.21
N GLY A 175 1.93 6.38 22.05
CA GLY A 175 1.67 5.12 21.35
C GLY A 175 2.50 4.95 20.08
N VAL A 176 2.01 4.10 19.17
CA VAL A 176 2.51 3.95 17.80
C VAL A 176 1.57 4.62 16.81
N ILE A 177 2.14 5.23 15.77
CA ILE A 177 1.43 5.59 14.55
C ILE A 177 2.18 4.96 13.37
N ARG A 178 1.48 4.19 12.52
CA ARG A 178 1.99 3.57 11.29
C ARG A 178 1.15 4.01 10.11
N LEU A 179 1.77 4.51 9.05
CA LEU A 179 1.12 4.87 7.79
C LEU A 179 1.57 3.89 6.71
N ILE A 180 0.60 3.09 6.26
CA ILE A 180 0.73 2.21 5.10
C ILE A 180 0.12 2.94 3.91
N GLY A 181 0.73 2.85 2.74
CA GLY A 181 0.13 3.38 1.51
C GLY A 181 0.43 2.53 0.29
N VAL A 182 -0.50 2.56 -0.66
CA VAL A 182 -0.49 1.74 -1.88
C VAL A 182 -0.98 2.59 -3.05
N ASP A 183 -0.19 2.69 -4.12
CA ASP A 183 -0.64 3.28 -5.38
C ASP A 183 -1.37 2.23 -6.24
N GLY A 184 -2.40 2.66 -6.96
CA GLY A 184 -3.15 1.86 -7.91
C GLY A 184 -3.64 2.67 -9.11
N PRO A 185 -4.50 2.12 -9.99
CA PRO A 185 -4.92 2.76 -11.24
C PRO A 185 -5.63 4.12 -11.05
N ARG A 186 -4.87 5.22 -11.07
CA ARG A 186 -5.34 6.61 -10.84
C ARG A 186 -5.85 6.88 -9.41
N TRP A 187 -5.47 6.05 -8.45
CA TRP A 187 -5.75 6.25 -7.03
C TRP A 187 -4.55 5.89 -6.15
N MET A 188 -4.56 6.38 -4.92
CA MET A 188 -3.63 5.97 -3.87
C MET A 188 -4.44 5.74 -2.58
N LEU A 189 -4.26 4.60 -1.95
CA LEU A 189 -4.91 4.24 -0.69
C LEU A 189 -3.91 4.42 0.45
N ARG A 190 -4.30 5.14 1.51
CA ARG A 190 -3.50 5.28 2.72
C ARG A 190 -4.28 4.81 3.94
N PHE A 191 -3.63 4.00 4.77
CA PHE A 191 -4.12 3.56 6.07
C PHE A 191 -3.27 4.22 7.15
N THR A 192 -3.87 5.07 7.98
CA THR A 192 -3.24 5.54 9.22
C THR A 192 -3.69 4.65 10.37
N LEU A 193 -2.78 3.84 10.89
CA LEU A 193 -2.95 3.02 12.08
C LEU A 193 -2.45 3.81 13.30
N ALA A 194 -3.20 3.80 14.41
CA ALA A 194 -2.80 4.40 15.67
C ALA A 194 -3.25 3.54 16.86
N GLY A 195 -2.34 3.21 17.77
CA GLY A 195 -2.60 2.32 18.90
C GLY A 195 -1.52 2.40 19.99
N PRO A 196 -1.65 1.61 21.07
CA PRO A 196 -0.62 1.55 22.11
C PRO A 196 0.60 0.75 21.62
N LEU A 197 1.77 0.96 22.25
CA LEU A 197 3.04 0.38 21.77
C LEU A 197 3.05 -1.16 21.84
N GLU A 198 2.45 -1.73 22.89
CA GLU A 198 2.37 -3.18 23.10
C GLU A 198 1.48 -3.92 22.09
N ALA A 199 0.67 -3.21 21.31
CA ALA A 199 -0.17 -3.77 20.25
C ALA A 199 0.34 -3.43 18.82
N ALA A 200 1.53 -2.85 18.69
CA ALA A 200 1.99 -2.25 17.44
C ALA A 200 2.09 -3.25 16.26
N ASP A 201 2.60 -4.45 16.50
CA ASP A 201 2.83 -5.45 15.46
C ASP A 201 1.54 -6.20 15.08
N ASP A 202 0.66 -6.46 16.06
CA ASP A 202 -0.69 -6.99 15.84
C ASP A 202 -1.56 -5.98 15.06
N LEU A 203 -1.50 -4.69 15.41
CA LEU A 203 -2.17 -3.62 14.68
C LEU A 203 -1.63 -3.46 13.26
N ALA A 204 -0.31 -3.55 13.07
CA ALA A 204 0.33 -3.52 11.75
C ALA A 204 -0.11 -4.71 10.89
N THR A 205 -0.18 -5.91 11.47
CA THR A 205 -0.66 -7.12 10.82
C THR A 205 -2.11 -6.96 10.38
N LEU A 206 -3.02 -6.60 11.29
CA LEU A 206 -4.43 -6.40 10.99
C LEU A 206 -4.68 -5.25 9.99
N GLY A 207 -3.87 -4.19 10.06
CA GLY A 207 -3.89 -3.08 9.09
C GLY A 207 -3.52 -3.53 7.68
N ARG A 208 -2.50 -4.40 7.54
CA ARG A 208 -2.11 -5.02 6.27
C ARG A 208 -3.17 -6.02 5.79
N GLU A 209 -3.72 -6.86 6.66
CA GLU A 209 -4.78 -7.82 6.30
C GLU A 209 -6.06 -7.16 5.79
N LEU A 210 -6.43 -6.00 6.35
CA LEU A 210 -7.56 -5.19 5.89
C LEU A 210 -7.24 -4.46 4.57
N ALA A 211 -6.04 -3.89 4.42
CA ALA A 211 -5.60 -3.28 3.16
C ALA A 211 -5.59 -4.31 2.02
N ALA A 212 -5.03 -5.49 2.25
CA ALA A 212 -4.99 -6.63 1.32
C ALA A 212 -6.38 -7.10 0.84
N ARG A 213 -7.44 -6.83 1.61
CA ARG A 213 -8.85 -7.16 1.30
C ARG A 213 -9.69 -5.94 0.88
N THR A 214 -9.10 -4.75 0.81
CA THR A 214 -9.80 -3.49 0.47
C THR A 214 -9.94 -3.32 -1.03
N PHE A 215 -11.08 -2.79 -1.49
CA PHE A 215 -11.32 -2.43 -2.88
C PHE A 215 -11.50 -0.92 -3.00
N VAL A 216 -10.77 -0.28 -3.92
CA VAL A 216 -10.82 1.17 -4.18
C VAL A 216 -11.56 1.43 -5.48
N TYR A 217 -12.58 2.28 -5.41
CA TYR A 217 -13.42 2.67 -6.54
C TYR A 217 -13.10 4.13 -6.86
N ARG A 218 -12.28 4.34 -7.89
CA ARG A 218 -11.87 5.67 -8.34
C ARG A 218 -12.99 6.34 -9.14
N GLY A 219 -13.74 5.56 -9.92
CA GLY A 219 -14.83 6.02 -10.77
C GLY A 219 -14.38 6.96 -11.90
N GLU A 220 -15.34 7.30 -12.75
CA GLU A 220 -15.08 8.08 -13.97
C GLU A 220 -14.83 9.58 -13.69
N GLN A 221 -15.41 10.11 -12.61
CA GLN A 221 -15.48 11.56 -12.36
C GLN A 221 -14.10 12.23 -12.25
N PRO A 222 -13.92 13.44 -12.84
CA PRO A 222 -12.67 14.19 -12.74
C PRO A 222 -12.46 14.67 -11.30
N ILE A 223 -11.36 14.24 -10.71
CA ILE A 223 -10.89 14.63 -9.36
C ILE A 223 -9.40 14.84 -9.50
N LEU A 224 -8.92 15.99 -9.00
CA LEU A 224 -7.51 16.39 -9.04
C LEU A 224 -6.64 15.42 -8.23
N ALA A 225 -5.45 15.09 -8.72
CA ALA A 225 -4.52 14.25 -8.01
C ALA A 225 -4.11 14.88 -6.66
N GLY A 226 -4.15 14.10 -5.59
CA GLY A 226 -3.90 14.53 -4.20
C GLY A 226 -5.17 14.82 -3.40
N ASN A 227 -6.32 15.04 -4.06
CA ASN A 227 -7.59 15.18 -3.37
C ASN A 227 -8.11 13.80 -2.91
N SER A 228 -8.72 13.73 -1.73
CA SER A 228 -9.41 12.52 -1.25
C SER A 228 -10.61 12.18 -2.13
N LEU A 229 -10.88 10.88 -2.32
CA LEU A 229 -12.08 10.42 -3.00
C LEU A 229 -13.32 10.62 -2.10
N PRO A 230 -14.50 10.94 -2.65
CA PRO A 230 -15.71 11.12 -1.85
C PRO A 230 -16.12 9.85 -1.10
N VAL A 231 -16.43 10.00 0.19
CA VAL A 231 -17.02 8.94 1.02
C VAL A 231 -18.53 9.12 1.12
N ALA A 232 -19.29 8.07 0.82
CA ALA A 232 -20.74 8.02 0.97
C ALA A 232 -21.11 6.89 1.93
N LEU A 233 -21.55 7.23 3.15
CA LEU A 233 -21.94 6.22 4.12
C LEU A 233 -23.23 5.47 3.72
N PRO A 234 -23.37 4.18 4.07
CA PRO A 234 -24.63 3.47 3.92
C PRO A 234 -25.74 4.17 4.69
N LYS A 235 -26.94 4.28 4.09
CA LYS A 235 -28.12 4.90 4.73
C LYS A 235 -28.38 4.32 6.13
N GLN A 236 -28.27 3.00 6.27
CA GLN A 236 -28.42 2.30 7.55
C GLN A 236 -27.48 2.82 8.66
N LEU A 237 -26.23 3.15 8.33
CA LEU A 237 -25.27 3.70 9.29
C LEU A 237 -25.58 5.16 9.61
N VAL A 238 -25.98 5.94 8.60
CA VAL A 238 -26.45 7.33 8.79
C VAL A 238 -27.69 7.37 9.69
N ASP A 239 -28.64 6.45 9.49
CA ASP A 239 -29.85 6.31 10.31
C ASP A 239 -29.53 5.93 11.76
N GLN A 240 -28.58 5.00 11.98
CA GLN A 240 -28.10 4.63 13.32
C GLN A 240 -27.40 5.81 14.02
N VAL A 241 -26.50 6.53 13.34
CA VAL A 241 -25.84 7.73 13.88
C VAL A 241 -26.88 8.80 14.23
N ASN A 242 -27.86 9.05 13.36
CA ASN A 242 -28.95 9.99 13.61
C ASN A 242 -29.83 9.59 14.82
N GLN A 243 -30.03 8.28 15.06
CA GLN A 243 -30.77 7.79 16.24
C GLN A 243 -29.95 7.97 17.52
N ALA A 244 -28.67 7.60 17.51
CA ALA A 244 -27.78 7.77 18.67
C ALA A 244 -27.61 9.24 19.08
N MET A 245 -27.47 10.15 18.10
CA MET A 245 -27.40 11.59 18.34
C MET A 245 -28.68 12.16 18.98
N LYS A 246 -29.87 11.68 18.56
CA LYS A 246 -31.15 12.07 19.18
C LYS A 246 -31.25 11.58 20.62
N GLN A 247 -30.98 10.30 20.87
CA GLN A 247 -31.02 9.72 22.22
C GLN A 247 -30.09 10.46 23.18
N ARG A 248 -28.91 10.88 22.71
CA ARG A 248 -27.98 11.69 23.50
C ARG A 248 -28.53 13.10 23.79
N ALA A 249 -29.05 13.80 22.78
CA ALA A 249 -29.65 15.13 22.97
C ALA A 249 -30.92 15.10 23.85
N GLU A 250 -31.65 13.98 23.85
CA GLU A 250 -32.80 13.74 24.74
C GLU A 250 -32.36 13.44 26.19
N GLN A 251 -31.15 12.88 26.41
CA GLN A 251 -30.56 12.69 27.74
C GLN A 251 -29.89 13.95 28.28
N GLU A 252 -29.29 14.78 27.43
CA GLU A 252 -28.67 16.06 27.81
C GLU A 252 -29.70 17.18 28.13
N ASN A 253 -31.00 16.90 27.95
CA ASN A 253 -32.15 17.79 28.24
C ASN A 253 -33.04 17.31 29.41
N GLN A 254 -32.58 16.34 30.22
CA GLN A 254 -33.31 15.79 31.39
C GLN A 254 -32.56 16.03 32.70
#